data_AF-H6U2N7-F1
#
_entry.id   AF-H6U2N7-F1
#
_cell.length_a   1.000
_cell.length_b   1.000
_cell.length_c   1.000
_cell.angle_alpha   90.00
_cell.angle_beta   90.00
_cell.angle_gamma   90.00
#
_symmetry.space_group_name_H-M   'P 1'
#
loop_
_entity.id
_entity.type
_entity.pdbx_description
1 polymer ?
#
loop_
_entity_poly.entity_id
_entity_poly.type
_entity_poly.pdbx_seq_one_letter_code
_entity_poly.pdbx_strand_id
1 'polypeptide(L)' 'MPVTLQAVTSAVAVENALTPAVPTDVASAARRYITTTLDAATAAMGNTSLNEINRLTTVSNGAVDALLDVCGLPR' A
#
# COMPACT_ATOMS: atom_id res chain seq x y z
N MET A 1 -7.41 4.51 15.50
CA MET A 1 -7.22 5.40 14.34
C MET A 1 -8.25 5.05 13.27
N PRO A 2 -8.76 6.02 12.49
CA PRO A 2 -9.50 5.72 11.27
C PRO A 2 -8.64 4.86 10.32
N VAL A 3 -9.23 3.86 9.68
CA VAL A 3 -8.51 2.91 8.79
C VAL A 3 -7.85 3.64 7.61
N THR A 4 -8.50 4.66 7.07
CA THR A 4 -7.94 5.52 6.01
C THR A 4 -6.72 6.30 6.48
N LEU A 5 -6.76 6.86 7.69
CA LEU A 5 -5.62 7.56 8.29
C LEU A 5 -4.45 6.60 8.55
N GLN A 6 -4.74 5.36 8.94
CA GLN A 6 -3.72 4.32 9.11
C GLN A 6 -3.05 3.96 7.78
N ALA A 7 -3.83 3.82 6.70
CA ALA A 7 -3.33 3.55 5.36
C ALA A 7 -2.44 4.67 4.81
N VAL A 8 -2.84 5.94 5.01
CA VAL A 8 -1.99 7.09 4.62
C VAL A 8 -0.70 7.11 5.44
N THR A 9 -0.78 6.83 6.74
CA THR A 9 0.40 6.80 7.62
C THR A 9 1.37 5.69 7.23
N SER A 10 0.88 4.51 6.84
CA SER A 10 1.74 3.41 6.39
C SER A 10 2.38 3.70 5.04
N ALA A 11 1.68 4.32 4.10
CA ALA A 11 2.24 4.75 2.83
C ALA A 11 3.39 5.77 3.03
N VAL A 12 3.18 6.77 3.89
CA VAL A 12 4.21 7.76 4.24
C VAL A 12 5.42 7.09 4.92
N ALA A 13 5.20 6.10 5.79
CA ALA A 13 6.29 5.36 6.42
C ALA A 13 7.15 4.60 5.37
N VAL A 14 6.50 3.97 4.39
CA VAL A 14 7.22 3.27 3.29
C VAL A 14 7.95 4.27 2.39
N GLU A 15 7.36 5.43 2.07
CA GLU A 15 8.05 6.48 1.32
C GLU A 15 9.31 6.97 2.05
N ASN A 16 9.25 7.19 3.35
CA ASN A 16 10.42 7.61 4.13
C ASN A 16 11.50 6.53 4.21
N ALA A 17 11.12 5.25 4.09
CA ALA A 17 12.06 4.14 4.07
C ALA A 17 12.75 3.95 2.70
N LEU A 18 12.22 4.56 1.62
CA LEU A 18 12.82 4.53 0.29
C LEU A 18 14.06 5.43 0.22
N THR A 19 15.19 4.87 0.58
CA THR A 19 16.50 5.50 0.45
C THR A 19 17.20 5.08 -0.86
N PRO A 20 18.23 5.81 -1.34
CA PRO A 20 18.98 5.43 -2.53
C PRO A 20 19.69 4.07 -2.44
N ALA A 21 19.83 3.52 -1.23
CA ALA A 21 20.40 2.20 -0.99
C ALA A 21 19.41 1.04 -1.22
N VAL A 22 18.11 1.34 -1.39
CA VAL A 22 17.08 0.32 -1.63
C VAL A 22 17.22 -0.22 -3.05
N PRO A 23 17.28 -1.56 -3.23
CA PRO A 23 17.30 -2.18 -4.55
C PRO A 23 16.12 -1.73 -5.43
N THR A 24 16.37 -1.54 -6.72
CA THR A 24 15.37 -0.98 -7.66
C THR A 24 14.07 -1.78 -7.70
N ASP A 25 14.15 -3.11 -7.59
CA ASP A 25 12.98 -3.99 -7.59
C ASP A 25 12.10 -3.79 -6.35
N VAL A 26 12.74 -3.65 -5.17
CA VAL A 26 12.05 -3.32 -3.91
C VAL A 26 11.46 -1.90 -3.96
N ALA A 27 12.20 -0.94 -4.52
CA ALA A 27 11.73 0.42 -4.68
C ALA A 27 10.52 0.52 -5.62
N SER A 28 10.48 -0.31 -6.67
CA SER A 28 9.35 -0.39 -7.60
C SER A 28 8.12 -0.98 -6.93
N ALA A 29 8.27 -2.10 -6.21
CA ALA A 29 7.18 -2.73 -5.45
C ALA A 29 6.63 -1.81 -4.35
N ALA A 30 7.52 -1.14 -3.61
CA ALA A 30 7.14 -0.18 -2.58
C ALA A 30 6.34 1.00 -3.14
N ARG A 31 6.76 1.58 -4.28
CA ARG A 31 5.99 2.64 -4.97
C ARG A 31 4.60 2.16 -5.37
N ARG A 32 4.50 0.92 -5.86
CA ARG A 32 3.21 0.31 -6.22
C ARG A 32 2.30 0.12 -4.99
N TYR A 33 2.87 -0.31 -3.86
CA TYR A 33 2.17 -0.37 -2.58
C TYR A 33 1.66 1.01 -2.13
N ILE A 34 2.50 2.06 -2.22
CA ILE A 34 2.14 3.43 -1.85
C ILE A 34 0.95 3.92 -2.69
N THR A 35 1.04 3.82 -4.03
CA THR A 35 -0.03 4.29 -4.92
C THR A 35 -1.35 3.55 -4.66
N THR A 36 -1.31 2.22 -4.61
CA THR A 36 -2.54 1.41 -4.39
C THR A 36 -3.17 1.66 -3.03
N THR A 37 -2.38 1.88 -1.99
CA THR A 37 -2.86 2.19 -0.63
C THR A 37 -3.53 3.56 -0.58
N LEU A 38 -2.96 4.57 -1.26
CA LEU A 38 -3.54 5.91 -1.34
C LEU A 38 -4.83 5.94 -2.18
N ASP A 39 -4.89 5.19 -3.28
CA ASP A 39 -6.10 5.05 -4.09
C ASP A 39 -7.24 4.41 -3.26
N ALA A 40 -6.92 3.35 -2.51
CA ALA A 40 -7.87 2.69 -1.61
C ALA A 40 -8.39 3.62 -0.52
N ALA A 41 -7.48 4.39 0.12
CA ALA A 41 -7.85 5.37 1.13
C ALA A 41 -8.73 6.49 0.55
N THR A 42 -8.39 6.99 -0.64
CA THR A 42 -9.14 8.05 -1.34
C THR A 42 -10.54 7.60 -1.69
N ALA A 43 -10.68 6.40 -2.26
CA ALA A 43 -11.98 5.83 -2.57
C ALA A 43 -12.82 5.61 -1.30
N ALA A 44 -12.23 5.09 -0.22
CA ALA A 44 -12.94 4.90 1.04
C ALA A 44 -13.47 6.21 1.65
N MET A 45 -12.78 7.34 1.42
CA MET A 45 -13.24 8.67 1.85
C MET A 45 -14.37 9.25 0.96
N GLY A 46 -14.52 8.77 -0.28
CA GLY A 46 -15.41 9.33 -1.31
C GLY A 46 -16.86 8.83 -1.32
N ASN A 47 -17.39 8.22 -0.25
CA ASN A 47 -18.69 7.50 -0.26
C ASN A 47 -18.76 6.37 -1.30
N THR A 48 -17.62 5.73 -1.56
CA THR A 48 -17.52 4.58 -2.46
C THR A 48 -18.29 3.37 -1.94
N SER A 49 -18.89 2.59 -2.85
CA SER A 49 -19.66 1.39 -2.48
C SER A 49 -18.82 0.35 -1.73
N LEU A 50 -19.44 -0.43 -0.83
CA LEU A 50 -18.78 -1.52 -0.09
C LEU A 50 -18.09 -2.53 -1.01
N ASN A 51 -18.63 -2.77 -2.20
CA ASN A 51 -18.05 -3.69 -3.18
C ASN A 51 -16.67 -3.18 -3.67
N GLU A 52 -16.59 -1.89 -3.97
CA GLU A 52 -15.36 -1.25 -4.42
C GLU A 52 -14.34 -1.12 -3.27
N ILE A 53 -14.78 -0.87 -2.03
CA ILE A 53 -13.90 -0.96 -0.85
C ILE A 53 -13.29 -2.36 -0.70
N ASN A 54 -14.08 -3.41 -0.90
CA ASN A 54 -13.60 -4.80 -0.79
C ASN A 54 -12.61 -5.15 -1.92
N ARG A 55 -12.88 -4.66 -3.14
CA ARG A 55 -11.95 -4.76 -4.27
C ARG A 55 -10.62 -4.07 -3.98
N LEU A 56 -10.68 -2.83 -3.49
CA LEU A 56 -9.49 -2.04 -3.14
C LEU A 56 -8.70 -2.69 -2.01
N THR A 57 -9.39 -3.25 -1.01
CA THR A 57 -8.75 -4.02 0.08
C THR A 57 -8.00 -5.23 -0.49
N THR A 58 -8.59 -5.96 -1.43
CA THR A 58 -7.94 -7.10 -2.10
C THR A 58 -6.70 -6.65 -2.88
N VAL A 59 -6.79 -5.53 -3.60
CA VAL A 59 -5.65 -4.96 -4.35
C VAL A 59 -4.53 -4.51 -3.39
N SER A 60 -4.87 -3.83 -2.30
CA SER A 60 -3.89 -3.40 -1.29
C SER A 60 -3.22 -4.60 -0.62
N ASN A 61 -3.95 -5.66 -0.26
CA ASN A 61 -3.36 -6.88 0.30
C ASN A 61 -2.41 -7.54 -0.68
N GLY A 62 -2.78 -7.63 -1.97
CA GLY A 62 -1.87 -8.15 -3.00
C GLY A 62 -0.61 -7.30 -3.18
N ALA A 63 -0.70 -5.98 -3.00
CA ALA A 63 0.46 -5.09 -3.03
C ALA A 63 1.36 -5.26 -1.80
N VAL A 64 0.78 -5.52 -0.62
CA VAL A 64 1.52 -5.90 0.59
C VAL A 64 2.25 -7.22 0.37
N ASP A 65 1.56 -8.25 -0.12
CA ASP A 65 2.15 -9.56 -0.36
C ASP A 65 3.31 -9.49 -1.36
N ALA A 66 3.14 -8.73 -2.46
CA ALA A 66 4.21 -8.51 -3.43
C ALA A 66 5.41 -7.77 -2.84
N LEU A 67 5.19 -6.82 -1.93
CA LEU A 67 6.25 -6.12 -1.23
C LEU A 67 7.00 -7.05 -0.25
N LEU A 68 6.28 -7.89 0.48
CA LEU A 68 6.86 -8.87 1.39
C LEU A 68 7.71 -9.91 0.64
N ASP A 69 7.24 -10.37 -0.51
CA ASP A 69 7.95 -11.35 -1.36
C ASP A 69 9.30 -10.80 -1.86
N VAL A 70 9.33 -9.57 -2.40
CA VAL A 70 10.60 -8.96 -2.85
C VAL A 70 11.54 -8.61 -1.70
N CYS A 71 11.02 -8.49 -0.48
CA CYS A 71 11.82 -8.30 0.73
C CYS A 71 12.26 -9.64 1.36
N GLY A 72 11.85 -10.78 0.82
CA GLY A 72 12.15 -12.12 1.36
C GLY A 72 11.50 -12.42 2.71
N LEU A 73 10.41 -11.72 3.04
CA LEU A 73 9.72 -11.84 4.33
C LEU A 73 8.64 -12.94 4.26
N PRO A 74 8.50 -13.76 5.32
CA PRO A 74 7.45 -14.78 5.39
C PRO A 74 6.05 -14.16 5.52
N ARG A 75 5.07 -14.83 4.91
CA ARG A 75 3.63 -14.53 4.92
C ARG A 75 2.93 -14.93 6.23
#